data_AF-C7J9D3-F1
#
_entry.id   AF-C7J9D3-F1
#
_cell.length_a   1.000
_cell.length_b   1.000
_cell.length_c   1.000
_cell.angle_alpha   90.00
_cell.angle_beta   90.00
_cell.angle_gamma   90.00
#
_symmetry.space_group_name_H-M   'P 1'
#
loop_
_entity.id
_entity.type
_entity.pdbx_description
1 polymer ?
#
loop_
_entity_poly.entity_id
_entity_poly.type
_entity_poly.pdbx_seq_one_letter_code
_entity_poly.pdbx_strand_id
1 'polypeptide(L)' 'GIAFIVIPCLLFRNTLIFLLQDAIDSLEFARGSKESTWGSVRAAMGHPEPFPLKYVALGNEDCEIFKPTYQGICKRVCC' A
#
# COMPACT_ATOMS: atom_id res chain seq x y z
N GLY A 1 4.22 6.08 -11.85
CA GLY A 1 4.98 4.94 -11.28
C GLY A 1 4.03 3.84 -10.87
N ILE A 2 4.56 2.62 -10.72
CA ILE A 2 3.86 1.48 -10.10
C ILE A 2 4.33 1.41 -8.65
N ALA A 3 3.42 1.34 -7.68
CA ALA A 3 3.78 1.00 -6.29
C ALA A 3 3.62 -0.51 -6.09
N PHE A 4 4.64 -1.16 -5.52
CA PHE A 4 4.60 -2.58 -5.16
C PHE A 4 4.38 -2.73 -3.66
N ILE A 5 3.32 -3.44 -3.29
CA ILE A 5 2.98 -3.72 -1.89
C ILE A 5 3.20 -5.22 -1.68
N VAL A 6 4.32 -5.60 -1.06
CA VAL A 6 4.73 -6.99 -0.93
C VAL A 6 4.07 -7.62 0.30
N ILE A 7 3.36 -8.73 0.11
CA ILE A 7 2.77 -9.53 1.18
C ILE A 7 3.57 -10.84 1.30
N PRO A 8 4.40 -11.02 2.35
CA PRO A 8 5.14 -12.26 2.52
C PRO A 8 4.22 -13.44 2.83
N CYS A 9 4.46 -14.61 2.21
CA CYS A 9 3.67 -15.83 2.38
C CYS A 9 3.56 -16.36 3.83
N LEU A 10 4.39 -15.90 4.77
CA LEU A 10 4.55 -16.52 6.09
C LEU A 10 3.65 -15.95 7.20
N LEU A 11 2.64 -15.16 6.86
CA LEU A 11 1.94 -14.35 7.85
C LEU A 11 0.62 -14.96 8.33
N PHE A 12 0.68 -15.45 9.57
CA PHE A 12 -0.43 -15.94 10.39
C PHE A 12 -1.55 -14.87 10.51
N ARG A 13 -2.80 -15.32 10.64
CA ARG A 13 -4.09 -14.57 10.55
C ARG A 13 -4.16 -13.18 11.21
N ASN A 14 -3.28 -12.84 12.15
CA ASN A 14 -3.24 -11.54 12.86
C ASN A 14 -2.34 -10.48 12.20
N THR A 15 -1.42 -10.84 11.31
CA THR A 15 -0.52 -9.86 10.64
C THR A 15 -1.19 -9.17 9.45
N LEU A 16 -2.36 -9.66 9.02
CA LEU A 16 -3.04 -9.16 7.83
C LEU A 16 -3.50 -7.70 7.96
N ILE A 17 -3.89 -7.28 9.18
CA ILE A 17 -4.30 -5.91 9.44
C ILE A 17 -3.11 -4.95 9.31
N PHE A 18 -1.93 -5.36 9.78
CA PHE A 18 -0.71 -4.56 9.67
C PHE A 18 -0.31 -4.35 8.22
N LEU A 19 -0.32 -5.41 7.39
CA LEU A 19 -0.01 -5.29 5.96
C LEU A 19 -0.98 -4.40 5.19
N LEU A 20 -2.26 -4.41 5.57
CA LEU A 20 -3.26 -3.53 4.97
C LEU A 20 -3.01 -2.07 5.35
N GLN A 21 -2.64 -1.81 6.61
CA GLN A 21 -2.34 -0.46 7.05
C GLN A 21 -1.06 0.06 6.39
N ASP A 22 -0.01 -0.77 6.31
CA ASP A 22 1.23 -0.41 5.61
C ASP A 22 0.99 -0.08 4.12
N ALA A 23 0.05 -0.80 3.49
CA ALA A 23 -0.39 -0.53 2.13
C ALA A 23 -1.08 0.84 1.98
N ILE A 24 -1.98 1.16 2.92
CA ILE A 24 -2.69 2.44 2.96
C ILE A 24 -1.72 3.58 3.24
N ASP A 25 -0.81 3.40 4.19
CA ASP A 25 0.21 4.36 4.59
C ASP A 25 1.17 4.67 3.43
N SER A 26 1.58 3.63 2.69
CA SER A 26 2.38 3.78 1.46
C SER A 26 1.65 4.54 0.36
N LEU A 27 0.33 4.33 0.23
CA LEU A 27 -0.48 5.06 -0.74
C LEU A 27 -0.67 6.52 -0.30
N GLU A 28 -0.89 6.78 0.99
CA GLU A 28 -0.99 8.12 1.56
C GLU A 28 0.34 8.88 1.39
N PHE A 29 1.47 8.24 1.65
CA PHE A 29 2.78 8.80 1.36
C PHE A 29 2.87 9.23 -0.11
N ALA A 30 2.45 8.36 -1.04
CA ALA A 30 2.61 8.62 -2.47
C ALA A 30 1.62 9.64 -3.05
N ARG A 31 0.37 9.64 -2.57
CA ARG A 31 -0.76 10.37 -3.17
C ARG A 31 -1.45 11.37 -2.25
N GLY A 32 -1.26 11.25 -0.93
CA GLY A 32 -1.88 12.10 0.08
C GLY A 32 -1.41 13.55 0.01
N SER A 33 -2.21 14.45 0.58
CA SER A 33 -1.84 15.87 0.66
C SER A 33 -0.64 16.05 1.60
N LYS A 34 0.14 17.12 1.41
CA LYS A 34 1.32 17.39 2.25
C LYS A 34 0.99 17.67 3.72
N GLU A 35 -0.29 17.90 4.03
CA GLU A 35 -0.82 18.10 5.37
C GLU A 35 -1.19 16.77 6.06
N SER A 36 -1.21 15.67 5.31
CA SER A 36 -1.48 14.34 5.86
C SER A 36 -0.25 13.78 6.57
N THR A 37 -0.44 12.76 7.40
CA THR A 37 0.65 12.15 8.19
C THR A 37 1.80 11.74 7.28
N TRP A 38 1.53 10.92 6.27
CA TRP A 38 2.57 10.39 5.40
C TRP A 38 2.90 11.33 4.23
N GLY A 39 1.95 12.14 3.77
CA GLY A 39 2.23 13.15 2.74
C GLY A 39 3.13 14.29 3.25
N SER A 40 3.08 14.62 4.55
CA SER A 40 4.00 15.56 5.18
C SER A 40 5.44 15.04 5.21
N VAL A 41 5.62 13.74 5.43
CA VAL A 41 6.93 13.08 5.35
C VAL A 41 7.46 13.15 3.91
N ARG A 42 6.64 12.83 2.90
CA ARG A 42 7.01 12.98 1.48
C ARG A 42 7.45 14.42 1.17
N ALA A 43 6.70 15.40 1.65
CA ALA A 43 7.02 16.82 1.45
C ALA A 43 8.34 17.22 2.13
N ALA A 44 8.58 16.77 3.37
CA ALA A 44 9.81 17.02 4.12
C ALA A 44 11.05 16.40 3.45
N MET A 45 10.89 15.31 2.71
CA MET A 45 11.94 14.69 1.90
C MET A 45 12.22 15.40 0.57
N GLY A 46 11.60 16.57 0.32
CA GLY A 46 11.81 17.37 -0.90
C GLY A 46 10.82 17.07 -2.03
N HIS A 47 9.77 16.28 -1.78
CA HIS A 47 8.73 15.95 -2.75
C HIS A 47 7.34 16.43 -2.28
N PRO A 48 7.06 17.75 -2.28
CA PRO A 48 5.76 18.28 -1.83
C PRO A 48 4.60 17.80 -2.71
N GLU A 49 4.86 17.65 -4.01
CA GLU A 49 3.85 17.20 -4.97
C GLU A 49 3.63 15.68 -4.91
N PRO A 50 2.37 15.20 -5.02
CA PRO A 50 2.08 13.77 -5.09
C PRO A 50 2.66 13.10 -6.35
N PHE A 51 3.03 11.82 -6.23
CA PHE A 51 3.51 11.06 -7.39
C PHE A 51 2.35 10.74 -8.35
N PRO A 52 2.60 10.70 -9.68
CA PRO A 52 1.62 10.23 -10.66
C PRO A 52 1.55 8.70 -10.62
N LEU A 53 0.81 8.17 -9.64
CA LEU A 53 0.56 6.74 -9.48
C LEU A 53 -0.69 6.36 -10.28
N LYS A 54 -0.55 5.38 -11.20
CA LYS A 54 -1.67 4.85 -12.01
C LYS A 54 -2.01 3.40 -11.68
N TYR A 55 -1.04 2.68 -11.12
CA TYR A 55 -1.16 1.25 -10.84
C TYR A 55 -0.56 0.96 -9.47
N VAL A 56 -1.26 0.10 -8.72
CA VAL A 56 -0.79 -0.50 -7.48
C VAL A 56 -0.74 -1.99 -7.72
N ALA A 57 0.45 -2.58 -7.55
CA ALA A 57 0.62 -4.02 -7.56
C ALA A 57 0.52 -4.53 -6.12
N LEU A 58 -0.43 -5.44 -5.90
CA LEU A 58 -0.57 -6.15 -4.64
C LEU A 58 0.12 -7.50 -4.78
N GLY A 59 1.18 -7.70 -3.99
CA GLY A 59 1.97 -8.92 -3.99
C GLY A 59 3.03 -8.99 -5.09
N ASN A 60 3.84 -10.05 -5.03
CA ASN A 60 4.92 -10.34 -5.99
C ASN A 60 5.16 -11.85 -6.14
N GLU A 61 5.19 -12.58 -5.02
CA GLU A 61 5.44 -14.03 -4.94
C GLU A 61 4.42 -14.71 -4.02
N ASP A 62 3.14 -14.52 -4.34
CA ASP A 62 2.07 -14.90 -3.43
C ASP A 62 1.73 -16.39 -3.51
N CYS A 63 1.55 -17.01 -2.34
CA CYS A 63 1.13 -18.40 -2.23
C CYS A 63 -0.39 -18.54 -2.49
N GLU A 64 -0.83 -19.67 -3.05
CA GLU A 64 -2.23 -19.88 -3.47
C GLU A 64 -3.28 -19.64 -2.37
N ILE A 65 -2.87 -19.82 -1.11
CA ILE A 65 -3.69 -19.62 0.10
C ILE A 65 -4.19 -18.16 0.21
N PHE A 66 -3.49 -17.19 -0.38
CA PHE A 66 -3.81 -15.76 -0.25
C PHE A 66 -4.73 -15.23 -1.37
N LYS A 67 -5.07 -16.01 -2.40
CA LYS A 67 -5.97 -15.62 -3.50
C LYS A 67 -7.30 -14.96 -3.03
N PRO A 68 -8.01 -15.47 -1.99
CA PRO A 68 -9.24 -14.83 -1.50
C PRO A 68 -8.99 -13.49 -0.81
N THR A 69 -7.80 -13.33 -0.21
CA THR A 69 -7.43 -12.17 0.58
C THR A 69 -7.13 -10.95 -0.29
N TYR A 70 -6.52 -11.13 -1.46
CA TYR A 70 -6.27 -10.03 -2.41
C TYR A 70 -7.56 -9.32 -2.79
N GLN A 71 -8.67 -10.05 -2.98
CA GLN A 71 -9.95 -9.43 -3.33
C GLN A 71 -10.45 -8.47 -2.25
N GLY A 72 -10.23 -8.79 -0.97
CA GLY A 72 -10.62 -7.92 0.15
C GLY A 72 -9.71 -6.70 0.33
N ILE A 73 -8.42 -6.83 -0.02
CA ILE A 73 -7.45 -5.72 0.03
C ILE A 73 -7.66 -4.80 -1.19
N CYS A 74 -7.79 -5.36 -2.39
CA CYS A 74 -8.03 -4.58 -3.61
C CYS A 74 -9.28 -3.70 -3.48
N LYS A 75 -10.35 -4.21 -2.86
CA LYS A 75 -11.56 -3.41 -2.57
C LYS A 75 -11.36 -2.27 -1.58
N ARG A 76 -10.33 -2.31 -0.74
CA ARG A 76 -10.05 -1.26 0.27
C ARG A 76 -8.95 -0.29 -0.15
N VAL A 77 -8.00 -0.74 -0.96
CA VAL A 77 -6.82 0.04 -1.37
C VAL A 77 -6.97 0.60 -2.79
N CYS A 78 -7.64 -0.13 -3.69
CA CYS A 78 -7.75 0.21 -5.11
C CYS A 78 -9.13 0.70 -5.53
N CYS A 79 -10.09 0.85 -4.60
CA CYS A 79 -11.38 1.48 -4.85
C CYS A 79 -11.27 3.01 -4.77
#